data_AF-A0A830HXV1-F1
#
_entry.id   AF-A0A830HXV1-F1
#
_cell.length_a   1.000
_cell.length_b   1.000
_cell.length_c   1.000
_cell.angle_alpha   90.00
_cell.angle_beta   90.00
_cell.angle_gamma   90.00
#
_symmetry.space_group_name_H-M   'P 1'
#
loop_
_entity.id
_entity.type
_entity.pdbx_description
1 polymer ?
#
loop_
_entity_poly.entity_id
_entity_poly.type
_entity_poly.pdbx_seq_one_letter_code
_entity_poly.pdbx_strand_id
1 'polypeptide(L)'
;MLASRGAHCTRHWPYCHKGVTRVVSSSSLSLSFSRLSLRLHPCYQRRLFLMAPPLGAASVGNQASPAPLGASKAPSENDHSGGLGSPSPPPPKRSKKGDNPDSTKKGKQEGKVRNEPYYVDATELIGALRGTFDAIIDVRSPSEFAEDRVSGSVNCNVMTDEQRAEVGTLYKQTSPFDARKVGAAYVCENTAKHLRTEMFAAAPKSWRPVVYCWRGGERSNSFAHILSRVGYRTAVLRGGYKAYRAAVMERLQTLPFHSNLRFRSLSGPTGSGKTQLLHALRDAGELTLDLEGLANHRGSVLGRPPRRRDVPTSQAMVARLRGEEQHLEPQPCQKRFETLLLDELLSLVEKTADAPRTVWVESEAQKVGDCQVPKALFTVLRVAPRLHLQVPMASRVKHTMREYEHLTDSNPDGPALLKRLLGSLVGSHVSKATYEEWCAMTDAGEWERLVESLLVEHYDPRYNHTHLSQIEGRGVSLTEIALDSLEPDAVTKFVAQCKAMEVAPPTTAEAPADAACANGDDASDEEGEDH
;
A
#
# COMPACT_ATOMS: atom_id res chain seq x y z
N MET A 1 14.48 -47.65 23.06
CA MET A 1 14.33 -47.74 24.53
C MET A 1 15.57 -47.16 25.20
N LEU A 2 15.39 -46.52 26.36
CA LEU A 2 16.39 -46.14 27.37
C LEU A 2 17.63 -45.31 26.94
N ALA A 3 17.63 -44.06 27.39
CA ALA A 3 18.81 -43.22 27.51
C ALA A 3 19.63 -43.55 28.77
N SER A 4 20.87 -43.06 28.87
CA SER A 4 21.29 -42.09 29.91
C SER A 4 22.83 -41.96 30.07
N ARG A 5 23.24 -40.85 30.70
CA ARG A 5 24.59 -40.52 31.23
C ARG A 5 25.64 -40.10 30.17
N GLY A 6 26.49 -39.10 30.41
CA GLY A 6 26.50 -38.14 31.52
C GLY A 6 27.77 -37.25 31.58
N ALA A 7 27.55 -35.95 31.72
CA ALA A 7 28.41 -34.91 32.37
C ALA A 7 29.96 -34.93 32.26
N HIS A 8 30.47 -33.87 31.62
CA HIS A 8 31.51 -32.93 32.10
C HIS A 8 33.00 -33.31 32.35
N CYS A 9 33.84 -32.63 31.55
CA CYS A 9 34.95 -31.73 31.97
C CYS A 9 36.30 -32.31 32.42
N THR A 10 37.39 -31.97 31.70
CA THR A 10 38.46 -31.05 32.19
C THR A 10 39.63 -30.87 31.20
N ARG A 11 40.17 -29.61 31.12
CA ARG A 11 41.55 -29.23 30.70
C ARG A 11 41.94 -29.52 29.22
N HIS A 12 42.82 -28.79 28.53
CA HIS A 12 43.82 -27.76 28.89
C HIS A 12 43.93 -26.64 27.82
N TRP A 13 44.66 -25.56 28.17
CA TRP A 13 45.12 -24.48 27.28
C TRP A 13 46.63 -24.64 27.02
N PRO A 14 47.20 -24.06 25.94
CA PRO A 14 48.07 -22.89 26.17
C PRO A 14 48.08 -21.80 25.07
N TYR A 15 48.45 -20.59 25.49
CA TYR A 15 48.91 -19.47 24.63
C TYR A 15 50.29 -19.75 24.01
N CYS A 16 50.58 -19.14 22.85
CA CYS A 16 51.85 -18.41 22.70
C CYS A 16 51.80 -17.29 21.63
N HIS A 17 52.37 -16.14 21.96
CA HIS A 17 52.63 -15.02 21.04
C HIS A 17 53.97 -15.22 20.30
N LYS A 18 54.09 -14.65 19.10
CA LYS A 18 55.29 -13.92 18.64
C LYS A 18 54.95 -13.07 17.42
N GLY A 19 55.24 -11.77 17.49
CA GLY A 19 55.12 -10.85 16.35
C GLY A 19 56.50 -10.51 15.78
N VAL A 20 56.52 -9.99 14.55
CA VAL A 20 57.67 -9.26 13.99
C VAL A 20 57.16 -8.04 13.23
N THR A 21 57.69 -6.88 13.58
CA THR A 21 57.50 -5.60 12.89
C THR A 21 58.37 -5.51 11.65
N ARG A 22 57.88 -4.85 10.58
CA ARG A 22 58.76 -4.19 9.60
C ARG A 22 58.12 -2.91 9.06
N VAL A 23 58.87 -1.82 9.22
CA VAL A 23 58.60 -0.50 8.63
C VAL A 23 59.34 -0.43 7.30
N VAL A 24 58.68 0.03 6.24
CA VAL A 24 59.34 0.70 5.09
C VAL A 24 58.48 1.89 4.65
N SER A 25 59.15 2.93 4.15
CA SER A 25 58.68 4.30 4.04
C SER A 25 57.83 4.64 2.81
N SER A 26 57.06 5.72 2.97
CA SER A 26 56.55 6.66 1.96
C SER A 26 57.05 6.52 0.51
N SER A 27 56.11 6.50 -0.42
CA SER A 27 56.27 7.10 -1.75
C SER A 27 54.93 7.69 -2.19
N SER A 28 54.95 9.00 -2.48
CA SER A 28 53.80 9.78 -2.90
C SER A 28 53.42 9.50 -4.36
N LEU A 29 52.16 9.16 -4.61
CA LEU A 29 51.57 9.19 -5.95
C LEU A 29 50.23 9.93 -5.89
N SER A 30 50.21 11.13 -6.48
CA SER A 30 48.98 11.85 -6.79
C SER A 30 48.30 11.21 -8.00
N LEU A 31 47.03 10.82 -7.86
CA LEU A 31 46.18 10.53 -9.02
C LEU A 31 44.88 11.33 -8.90
N SER A 32 44.55 12.01 -9.98
CA SER A 32 43.52 13.05 -10.04
C SER A 32 42.11 12.51 -9.87
N PHE A 33 41.27 13.28 -9.16
CA PHE A 33 39.82 13.12 -9.20
C PHE A 33 39.28 13.45 -10.60
N SER A 34 39.12 12.43 -11.44
CA SER A 34 38.32 12.53 -12.66
C SER A 34 36.84 12.51 -12.29
N ARG A 35 36.10 13.54 -12.73
CA ARG A 35 34.68 13.73 -12.42
C ARG A 35 33.83 12.60 -13.03
N LEU A 36 33.28 11.72 -12.18
CA LEU A 36 32.19 10.83 -12.60
C LEU A 36 30.84 11.52 -12.33
N SER A 37 30.26 12.12 -13.37
CA SER A 37 28.93 12.73 -13.29
C SER A 37 27.85 11.66 -13.19
N LEU A 38 27.43 11.33 -11.97
CA LEU A 38 26.21 10.59 -11.72
C LEU A 38 25.01 11.41 -12.21
N ARG A 39 24.36 10.96 -13.29
CA ARG A 39 23.10 11.51 -13.76
C ARG A 39 21.98 11.04 -12.83
N LEU A 40 21.36 11.98 -12.11
CA LEU A 40 20.20 11.71 -11.27
C LEU A 40 18.93 11.57 -12.13
N HIS A 41 18.02 10.71 -11.67
CA HIS A 41 16.74 10.40 -12.33
C HIS A 41 15.78 11.62 -12.29
N PRO A 42 15.03 11.94 -13.36
CA PRO A 42 14.45 13.28 -13.58
C PRO A 42 13.14 13.60 -12.82
N CYS A 43 12.92 13.04 -11.63
CA CYS A 43 11.69 13.28 -10.85
C CYS A 43 11.81 14.34 -9.72
N TYR A 44 12.97 14.99 -9.56
CA TYR A 44 13.26 15.85 -8.40
C TYR A 44 13.61 17.33 -8.69
N GLN A 45 13.41 17.82 -9.92
CA GLN A 45 13.66 19.23 -10.28
C GLN A 45 12.43 19.95 -10.84
N ARG A 46 11.48 20.33 -9.97
CA ARG A 46 10.42 21.31 -10.32
C ARG A 46 9.78 22.01 -9.11
N ARG A 47 10.56 22.82 -8.36
CA ARG A 47 10.07 23.99 -7.59
C ARG A 47 11.23 24.76 -6.92
N LEU A 48 11.88 25.65 -7.69
CA LEU A 48 12.69 26.76 -7.18
C LEU A 48 13.18 27.60 -8.37
N PHE A 49 12.34 28.52 -8.87
CA PHE A 49 12.70 29.74 -9.60
C PHE A 49 11.43 30.45 -10.06
N LEU A 50 11.10 31.59 -9.44
CA LEU A 50 10.28 32.71 -9.97
C LEU A 50 10.00 33.74 -8.85
N MET A 51 11.00 34.56 -8.50
CA MET A 51 10.80 35.84 -7.79
C MET A 51 12.01 36.78 -7.99
N ALA A 52 11.99 37.59 -9.06
CA ALA A 52 12.57 38.94 -9.16
C ALA A 52 12.19 39.56 -10.54
N PRO A 53 11.92 40.87 -10.63
CA PRO A 53 11.39 41.50 -11.86
C PRO A 53 12.48 42.16 -12.73
N PRO A 54 12.20 42.45 -14.02
CA PRO A 54 12.97 43.40 -14.82
C PRO A 54 12.58 44.86 -14.55
N LEU A 55 13.55 45.77 -14.66
CA LEU A 55 13.39 47.23 -14.49
C LEU A 55 13.51 47.97 -15.83
N GLY A 56 12.63 48.96 -16.05
CA GLY A 56 12.79 50.04 -17.03
C GLY A 56 12.40 49.73 -18.50
N ALA A 57 11.86 50.67 -19.29
CA ALA A 57 11.43 52.04 -18.98
C ALA A 57 10.50 52.60 -20.11
N ALA A 58 9.76 53.70 -19.80
CA ALA A 58 9.05 54.61 -20.72
C ALA A 58 7.82 54.07 -21.51
N SER A 59 6.75 54.83 -21.78
CA SER A 59 6.29 56.15 -21.25
C SER A 59 4.87 56.52 -21.73
N VAL A 60 4.19 57.41 -20.97
CA VAL A 60 2.99 58.23 -21.32
C VAL A 60 1.64 57.51 -21.50
N GLY A 61 0.62 57.95 -20.74
CA GLY A 61 -0.80 57.57 -20.91
C GLY A 61 -1.67 57.98 -19.71
N ASN A 62 -2.18 59.21 -19.71
CA ASN A 62 -2.87 59.84 -18.58
C ASN A 62 -4.39 59.50 -18.54
N GLN A 63 -4.98 59.19 -17.37
CA GLN A 63 -6.18 59.87 -16.79
C GLN A 63 -6.84 59.18 -15.57
N ALA A 64 -7.13 60.02 -14.56
CA ALA A 64 -8.29 60.06 -13.63
C ALA A 64 -8.77 58.84 -12.79
N SER A 65 -8.66 59.01 -11.46
CA SER A 65 -9.49 58.45 -10.38
C SER A 65 -10.81 59.28 -10.20
N PRO A 66 -11.82 58.96 -9.33
CA PRO A 66 -11.69 58.29 -8.01
C PRO A 66 -12.82 57.32 -7.56
N ALA A 67 -12.67 56.82 -6.33
CA ALA A 67 -13.63 55.99 -5.57
C ALA A 67 -14.83 56.80 -4.99
N PRO A 68 -15.75 56.14 -4.28
CA PRO A 68 -16.03 56.62 -2.92
C PRO A 68 -16.24 55.53 -1.82
N LEU A 69 -16.12 55.99 -0.58
CA LEU A 69 -16.53 55.33 0.67
C LEU A 69 -18.04 55.51 0.92
N GLY A 70 -18.64 54.70 1.81
CA GLY A 70 -19.97 54.99 2.35
C GLY A 70 -20.47 53.99 3.39
N ALA A 71 -20.63 54.42 4.63
CA ALA A 71 -21.33 53.68 5.69
C ALA A 71 -22.57 54.46 6.14
N SER A 72 -23.62 53.78 6.62
CA SER A 72 -24.66 54.41 7.43
C SER A 72 -25.33 53.44 8.41
N LYS A 73 -26.08 53.98 9.37
CA LYS A 73 -26.65 53.29 10.54
C LYS A 73 -27.90 54.06 10.99
N ALA A 74 -28.90 53.37 11.57
CA ALA A 74 -30.08 53.93 12.27
C ALA A 74 -31.13 54.63 11.34
N PRO A 75 -32.39 54.89 11.80
CA PRO A 75 -32.90 54.87 13.17
C PRO A 75 -34.21 54.07 13.43
N SER A 76 -34.78 54.31 14.62
CA SER A 76 -35.87 53.65 15.36
C SER A 76 -37.24 54.34 15.23
N GLU A 77 -38.32 53.65 15.63
CA GLU A 77 -39.50 54.28 16.26
C GLU A 77 -40.29 53.31 17.18
N ASN A 78 -41.21 53.84 18.00
CA ASN A 78 -41.83 53.20 19.19
C ASN A 78 -43.23 52.58 18.91
N ASP A 79 -43.75 51.70 19.81
CA ASP A 79 -44.83 52.11 20.74
C ASP A 79 -45.28 51.11 21.83
N HIS A 80 -45.80 51.73 22.91
CA HIS A 80 -46.65 51.40 24.08
C HIS A 80 -47.30 49.98 24.30
N SER A 81 -47.78 49.54 25.49
CA SER A 81 -48.14 50.18 26.79
C SER A 81 -48.30 49.20 28.00
N GLY A 82 -48.03 49.66 29.25
CA GLY A 82 -48.73 49.32 30.53
C GLY A 82 -48.54 47.93 31.21
N GLY A 83 -48.56 47.76 32.54
CA GLY A 83 -48.58 48.71 33.68
C GLY A 83 -48.87 48.04 35.06
N LEU A 84 -48.50 48.71 36.18
CA LEU A 84 -48.90 48.49 37.60
C LEU A 84 -48.44 47.16 38.30
N GLY A 85 -48.10 47.08 39.60
CA GLY A 85 -47.94 48.07 40.70
C GLY A 85 -47.39 47.40 42.00
N SER A 86 -46.87 48.18 42.97
CA SER A 86 -46.30 47.70 44.26
C SER A 86 -47.28 47.86 45.45
N PRO A 87 -47.08 47.24 46.65
CA PRO A 87 -46.13 47.74 47.66
C PRO A 87 -45.48 46.67 48.62
N SER A 88 -44.67 47.12 49.58
CA SER A 88 -43.96 46.37 50.66
C SER A 88 -44.34 46.95 52.05
N PRO A 89 -43.68 46.71 53.23
CA PRO A 89 -42.50 45.89 53.62
C PRO A 89 -42.81 45.04 54.92
N PRO A 90 -41.96 44.76 55.96
CA PRO A 90 -40.50 44.93 56.18
C PRO A 90 -39.70 43.64 56.65
N PRO A 91 -39.24 43.37 57.92
CA PRO A 91 -38.01 42.56 58.19
C PRO A 91 -38.25 41.47 59.29
N PRO A 92 -37.31 41.03 60.19
CA PRO A 92 -35.82 41.10 60.30
C PRO A 92 -35.20 39.65 60.47
N LYS A 93 -33.97 39.32 60.93
CA LYS A 93 -32.88 39.99 61.69
C LYS A 93 -31.45 39.52 61.28
N ARG A 94 -30.56 40.49 61.02
CA ARG A 94 -29.10 40.58 61.33
C ARG A 94 -28.21 39.31 61.55
N SER A 95 -27.10 39.27 60.81
CA SER A 95 -25.69 39.47 61.28
C SER A 95 -24.77 39.66 60.04
N LYS A 96 -24.00 40.74 59.87
CA LYS A 96 -22.65 41.08 60.44
C LYS A 96 -21.60 39.97 60.19
N LYS A 97 -20.38 40.23 59.67
CA LYS A 97 -19.65 41.47 59.29
C LYS A 97 -18.32 41.07 58.62
N GLY A 98 -17.76 41.83 57.65
CA GLY A 98 -16.31 41.74 57.35
C GLY A 98 -15.87 42.03 55.91
N ASP A 99 -15.79 43.31 55.52
CA ASP A 99 -15.00 43.73 54.36
C ASP A 99 -13.53 43.95 54.75
N ASN A 100 -12.60 43.63 53.85
CA ASN A 100 -11.31 44.32 53.76
C ASN A 100 -10.80 44.24 52.30
N PRO A 101 -10.47 45.36 51.63
CA PRO A 101 -10.08 45.35 50.22
C PRO A 101 -8.56 45.22 50.06
N ASP A 102 -8.12 44.32 49.19
CA ASP A 102 -6.83 44.47 48.52
C ASP A 102 -6.92 44.07 47.03
N SER A 103 -6.75 45.07 46.19
CA SER A 103 -6.54 44.94 44.75
C SER A 103 -5.11 45.46 44.50
N THR A 104 -4.17 44.68 43.98
CA THR A 104 -4.14 44.31 42.56
C THR A 104 -2.88 43.50 42.26
N LYS A 105 -3.00 42.42 41.48
CA LYS A 105 -2.06 41.95 40.44
C LYS A 105 -2.49 40.60 39.85
N LYS A 106 -3.67 40.57 39.19
CA LYS A 106 -3.94 39.53 38.19
C LYS A 106 -3.10 39.83 36.95
N GLY A 107 -1.85 39.37 36.96
CA GLY A 107 -1.06 39.30 35.74
C GLY A 107 -1.80 38.41 34.74
N LYS A 108 -2.09 38.94 33.54
CA LYS A 108 -2.49 38.12 32.40
C LYS A 108 -1.33 37.17 32.09
N GLN A 109 -1.39 35.95 32.62
CA GLN A 109 -0.76 34.84 31.94
C GLN A 109 -1.60 34.59 30.68
N GLU A 110 -1.15 35.15 29.56
CA GLU A 110 -1.58 34.67 28.26
C GLU A 110 -1.27 33.18 28.20
N GLY A 111 -2.33 32.37 28.11
CA GLY A 111 -2.23 30.92 28.25
C GLY A 111 -1.36 30.37 27.15
N LYS A 112 -0.08 30.09 27.47
CA LYS A 112 0.90 29.51 26.56
C LYS A 112 0.36 28.16 26.11
N VAL A 113 -0.26 28.13 24.92
CA VAL A 113 -0.96 26.96 24.38
C VAL A 113 -0.01 25.78 24.47
N ARG A 114 -0.35 24.80 25.30
CA ARG A 114 0.47 23.62 25.45
C ARG A 114 0.41 22.88 24.12
N ASN A 115 1.57 22.74 23.49
CA ASN A 115 1.72 21.90 22.32
C ASN A 115 1.63 20.43 22.77
N GLU A 116 0.40 19.97 23.02
CA GLU A 116 0.05 18.59 23.35
C GLU A 116 -0.36 17.87 22.05
N PRO A 117 -0.13 16.55 21.94
CA PRO A 117 -0.55 15.82 20.75
C PRO A 117 -2.07 15.85 20.58
N TYR A 118 -2.53 16.13 19.36
CA TYR A 118 -3.94 15.99 18.99
C TYR A 118 -4.20 14.63 18.36
N TYR A 119 -5.46 14.23 18.24
CA TYR A 119 -5.85 12.93 17.69
C TYR A 119 -6.52 13.10 16.32
N VAL A 120 -6.30 12.13 15.44
CA VAL A 120 -7.02 11.98 14.18
C VAL A 120 -7.53 10.56 14.03
N ASP A 121 -8.67 10.40 13.37
CA ASP A 121 -9.31 9.10 13.19
C ASP A 121 -8.88 8.44 11.86
N ALA A 122 -8.92 7.11 11.81
CA ALA A 122 -8.39 6.34 10.68
C ALA A 122 -9.09 6.66 9.35
N THR A 123 -10.41 6.84 9.38
CA THR A 123 -11.21 7.20 8.21
C THR A 123 -10.86 8.60 7.68
N GLU A 124 -10.54 9.55 8.56
CA GLU A 124 -10.06 10.88 8.15
C GLU A 124 -8.68 10.79 7.50
N LEU A 125 -7.74 10.03 8.10
CA LEU A 125 -6.38 9.86 7.59
C LEU A 125 -6.35 9.19 6.20
N ILE A 126 -7.27 8.26 5.95
CA ILE A 126 -7.44 7.59 4.64
C ILE A 126 -8.14 8.51 3.63
N GLY A 127 -9.09 9.33 4.09
CA GLY A 127 -9.90 10.23 3.27
C GLY A 127 -9.44 11.69 3.32
N ALA A 128 -10.21 12.55 3.99
CA ALA A 128 -10.08 14.01 3.93
C ALA A 128 -8.72 14.59 4.39
N LEU A 129 -7.91 13.81 5.13
CA LEU A 129 -6.57 14.21 5.59
C LEU A 129 -5.43 13.51 4.82
N ARG A 130 -5.72 12.71 3.78
CA ARG A 130 -4.72 12.08 2.91
C ARG A 130 -3.79 13.16 2.32
N GLY A 131 -2.48 12.96 2.45
CA GLY A 131 -1.47 13.93 2.00
C GLY A 131 -1.37 15.24 2.79
N THR A 132 -2.15 15.45 3.86
CA THR A 132 -2.11 16.71 4.66
C THR A 132 -1.06 16.72 5.79
N PHE A 133 -0.39 15.57 5.99
CA PHE A 133 0.69 15.38 6.96
C PHE A 133 2.03 15.28 6.24
N ASP A 134 3.04 15.96 6.79
CA ASP A 134 4.40 15.95 6.23
C ASP A 134 5.13 14.62 6.47
N ALA A 135 4.67 13.82 7.45
CA ALA A 135 5.14 12.47 7.72
C ALA A 135 4.11 11.62 8.46
N ILE A 136 4.06 10.33 8.13
CA ILE A 136 3.32 9.31 8.87
C ILE A 136 4.36 8.40 9.54
N ILE A 137 4.36 8.34 10.87
CA ILE A 137 5.40 7.68 11.66
C ILE A 137 4.82 6.44 12.35
N ASP A 138 5.28 5.26 11.92
CA ASP A 138 5.01 4.00 12.59
C ASP A 138 6.07 3.74 13.67
N VAL A 139 5.66 3.73 14.94
CA VAL A 139 6.56 3.43 16.07
C VAL A 139 6.51 1.96 16.51
N ARG A 140 5.82 1.09 15.77
CA ARG A 140 5.85 -0.36 15.96
C ARG A 140 7.23 -0.94 15.62
N SER A 141 7.47 -2.20 15.97
CA SER A 141 8.75 -2.86 15.67
C SER A 141 8.94 -3.14 14.17
N PRO A 142 10.17 -3.44 13.71
CA PRO A 142 10.46 -3.67 12.29
C PRO A 142 9.60 -4.79 11.68
N SER A 143 9.41 -5.94 12.35
CA SER A 143 8.52 -6.99 11.85
C SER A 143 7.05 -6.56 11.73
N GLU A 144 6.52 -5.78 12.70
CA GLU A 144 5.16 -5.22 12.65
C GLU A 144 4.98 -4.30 11.42
N PHE A 145 6.03 -3.54 11.04
CA PHE A 145 6.05 -2.61 9.89
C PHE A 145 6.32 -3.29 8.53
N ALA A 146 7.02 -4.42 8.54
CA ALA A 146 7.30 -5.23 7.36
C ALA A 146 6.18 -6.22 7.00
N GLU A 147 5.26 -6.50 7.93
CA GLU A 147 4.04 -7.27 7.70
C GLU A 147 3.02 -6.45 6.87
N ASP A 148 2.56 -5.33 7.41
CA ASP A 148 1.77 -4.28 6.74
C ASP A 148 1.81 -2.99 7.58
N ARG A 149 1.56 -1.84 6.97
CA ARG A 149 1.73 -0.49 7.53
C ARG A 149 0.81 0.51 6.84
N VAL A 150 0.57 1.66 7.49
CA VAL A 150 -0.09 2.80 6.82
C VAL A 150 0.76 3.24 5.64
N SER A 151 0.14 3.50 4.50
CA SER A 151 0.86 3.88 3.29
C SER A 151 1.57 5.23 3.41
N GLY A 152 2.73 5.33 2.76
CA GLY A 152 3.66 6.45 2.93
C GLY A 152 4.34 6.54 4.31
N SER A 153 4.11 5.60 5.24
CA SER A 153 4.71 5.68 6.57
C SER A 153 6.20 5.27 6.61
N VAL A 154 6.93 5.92 7.52
CA VAL A 154 8.31 5.61 7.90
C VAL A 154 8.34 4.91 9.27
N ASN A 155 9.29 3.99 9.48
CA ASN A 155 9.41 3.30 10.75
C ASN A 155 10.40 4.02 11.68
N CYS A 156 9.87 4.65 12.73
CA CYS A 156 10.66 5.15 13.87
C CYS A 156 10.37 4.27 15.08
N ASN A 157 10.75 2.99 14.99
CA ASN A 157 10.43 1.98 15.99
C ASN A 157 10.91 2.38 17.39
N VAL A 158 10.00 2.42 18.38
CA VAL A 158 10.40 2.69 19.77
C VAL A 158 10.91 1.43 20.49
N MET A 159 10.79 0.26 19.86
CA MET A 159 11.33 -1.02 20.32
C MET A 159 11.82 -1.82 19.10
N THR A 160 12.91 -2.58 19.22
CA THR A 160 13.25 -3.64 18.26
C THR A 160 12.28 -4.83 18.40
N ASP A 161 12.42 -5.85 17.56
CA ASP A 161 11.60 -7.06 17.65
C ASP A 161 11.90 -7.87 18.92
N GLU A 162 13.17 -7.91 19.34
CA GLU A 162 13.66 -8.55 20.56
C GLU A 162 13.15 -7.80 21.79
N GLN A 163 13.33 -6.47 21.83
CA GLN A 163 12.83 -5.61 22.91
C GLN A 163 11.29 -5.71 23.05
N ARG A 164 10.57 -5.80 21.93
CA ARG A 164 9.12 -6.02 21.93
C ARG A 164 8.76 -7.40 22.49
N ALA A 165 9.51 -8.43 22.14
CA ALA A 165 9.28 -9.79 22.65
C ALA A 165 9.54 -9.87 24.16
N GLU A 166 10.61 -9.26 24.65
CA GLU A 166 10.93 -9.17 26.09
C GLU A 166 9.83 -8.44 26.86
N VAL A 167 9.51 -7.20 26.49
CA VAL A 167 8.46 -6.40 27.16
C VAL A 167 7.10 -7.11 27.10
N GLY A 168 6.77 -7.75 25.97
CA GLY A 168 5.55 -8.54 25.83
C GLY A 168 5.52 -9.80 26.71
N THR A 169 6.68 -10.38 27.00
CA THR A 169 6.84 -11.54 27.89
C THR A 169 6.69 -11.10 29.35
N LEU A 170 7.43 -10.07 29.78
CA LEU A 170 7.33 -9.47 31.12
C LEU A 170 5.90 -9.04 31.45
N TYR A 171 5.18 -8.46 30.47
CA TYR A 171 3.81 -7.98 30.67
C TYR A 171 2.83 -9.13 30.95
N LYS A 172 3.06 -10.30 30.34
CA LYS A 172 2.21 -11.50 30.49
C LYS A 172 2.60 -12.37 31.68
N GLN A 173 3.90 -12.52 31.95
CA GLN A 173 4.44 -13.53 32.86
C GLN A 173 4.89 -12.97 34.21
N THR A 174 5.21 -11.66 34.29
CA THR A 174 5.78 -11.05 35.51
C THR A 174 4.82 -10.00 36.07
N SER A 175 4.78 -8.80 35.49
CA SER A 175 3.79 -7.78 35.84
C SER A 175 3.67 -6.70 34.76
N PRO A 176 2.48 -6.09 34.58
CA PRO A 176 2.32 -4.91 33.74
C PRO A 176 3.17 -3.71 34.18
N PHE A 177 3.57 -3.62 35.46
CA PHE A 177 4.38 -2.52 35.96
C PHE A 177 5.85 -2.67 35.59
N ASP A 178 6.41 -3.88 35.73
CA ASP A 178 7.80 -4.16 35.35
C ASP A 178 8.01 -4.03 33.85
N ALA A 179 7.06 -4.53 33.05
CA ALA A 179 7.04 -4.33 31.61
C ALA A 179 6.96 -2.85 31.21
N ARG A 180 6.26 -2.00 31.96
CA ARG A 180 6.24 -0.54 31.73
C ARG A 180 7.58 0.12 32.07
N LYS A 181 8.26 -0.29 33.16
CA LYS A 181 9.60 0.23 33.51
C LYS A 181 10.61 -0.06 32.40
N VAL A 182 10.74 -1.32 31.99
CA VAL A 182 11.65 -1.75 30.91
C VAL A 182 11.25 -1.10 29.59
N GLY A 183 9.95 -1.13 29.26
CA GLY A 183 9.43 -0.54 28.03
C GLY A 183 9.66 0.97 27.92
N ALA A 184 9.53 1.72 29.01
CA ALA A 184 9.80 3.16 29.03
C ALA A 184 11.28 3.47 28.77
N ALA A 185 12.21 2.66 29.29
CA ALA A 185 13.64 2.81 29.02
C ALA A 185 13.94 2.64 27.51
N TYR A 186 13.42 1.58 26.89
CA TYR A 186 13.59 1.37 25.44
C TYR A 186 12.95 2.46 24.59
N VAL A 187 11.76 2.95 24.96
CA VAL A 187 11.13 4.07 24.26
C VAL A 187 12.01 5.31 24.32
N CYS A 188 12.54 5.67 25.49
CA CYS A 188 13.44 6.83 25.63
C CYS A 188 14.73 6.66 24.82
N GLU A 189 15.39 5.50 24.92
CA GLU A 189 16.64 5.22 24.22
C GLU A 189 16.47 5.27 22.69
N ASN A 190 15.47 4.58 22.16
CA ASN A 190 15.23 4.52 20.71
C ASN A 190 14.67 5.84 20.17
N THR A 191 13.85 6.58 20.93
CA THR A 191 13.45 7.94 20.54
C THR A 191 14.67 8.86 20.42
N ALA A 192 15.62 8.78 21.36
CA ALA A 192 16.85 9.56 21.29
C ALA A 192 17.76 9.16 20.11
N LYS A 193 17.68 7.93 19.59
CA LYS A 193 18.34 7.53 18.33
C LYS A 193 17.64 8.19 17.14
N HIS A 194 16.31 8.05 17.03
CA HIS A 194 15.52 8.60 15.92
C HIS A 194 15.64 10.12 15.80
N LEU A 195 15.59 10.87 16.92
CA LEU A 195 15.75 12.32 16.95
C LEU A 195 17.11 12.84 16.45
N ARG A 196 18.13 11.97 16.31
CA ARG A 196 19.45 12.30 15.76
C ARG A 196 19.59 11.97 14.27
N THR A 197 18.56 11.41 13.64
CA THR A 197 18.57 11.12 12.20
C THR A 197 18.35 12.38 11.36
N GLU A 198 18.83 12.35 10.11
CA GLU A 198 18.71 13.47 9.17
C GLU A 198 17.26 13.93 8.95
N MET A 199 16.29 12.99 9.00
CA MET A 199 14.86 13.32 8.87
C MET A 199 14.40 14.32 9.94
N PHE A 200 14.80 14.14 11.20
CA PHE A 200 14.44 15.06 12.29
C PHE A 200 15.34 16.29 12.35
N ALA A 201 16.58 16.21 11.85
CA ALA A 201 17.47 17.36 11.74
C ALA A 201 17.04 18.35 10.64
N ALA A 202 16.47 17.84 9.53
CA ALA A 202 15.95 18.63 8.42
C ALA A 202 14.50 19.09 8.60
N ALA A 203 13.75 18.53 9.58
CA ALA A 203 12.35 18.85 9.80
C ALA A 203 12.17 20.31 10.26
N PRO A 204 11.43 21.17 9.52
CA PRO A 204 11.18 22.55 9.95
C PRO A 204 10.20 22.57 11.14
N LYS A 205 10.19 23.67 11.91
CA LYS A 205 9.25 23.85 13.03
C LYS A 205 7.77 23.70 12.63
N SER A 206 7.43 23.98 11.37
CA SER A 206 6.08 23.81 10.81
C SER A 206 5.69 22.36 10.53
N TRP A 207 6.60 21.39 10.66
CA TRP A 207 6.39 19.97 10.34
C TRP A 207 5.28 19.34 11.19
N ARG A 208 4.42 18.57 10.52
CA ARG A 208 3.19 17.96 11.03
C ARG A 208 3.27 16.43 10.91
N PRO A 209 3.96 15.75 11.84
CA PRO A 209 3.97 14.30 11.89
C PRO A 209 2.65 13.75 12.49
N VAL A 210 2.14 12.65 11.94
CA VAL A 210 1.15 11.79 12.62
C VAL A 210 1.82 10.50 13.08
N VAL A 211 1.70 10.18 14.36
CA VAL A 211 2.38 9.05 15.02
C VAL A 211 1.37 7.95 15.32
N TYR A 212 1.72 6.69 15.05
CA TYR A 212 0.88 5.56 15.42
C TYR A 212 1.67 4.35 15.94
N CYS A 213 1.01 3.57 16.80
CA CYS A 213 1.45 2.23 17.18
C CYS A 213 0.29 1.24 16.95
N TRP A 214 0.40 0.00 17.43
CA TRP A 214 -0.63 -1.03 17.23
C TRP A 214 -2.06 -0.61 17.63
N ARG A 215 -2.22 0.14 18.74
CA ARG A 215 -3.53 0.52 19.33
C ARG A 215 -3.69 2.01 19.66
N GLY A 216 -2.74 2.87 19.28
CA GLY A 216 -2.75 4.28 19.67
C GLY A 216 -2.55 4.51 21.18
N GLY A 217 -1.91 3.56 21.89
CA GLY A 217 -1.63 3.62 23.33
C GLY A 217 -0.26 4.21 23.66
N GLU A 218 0.33 3.78 24.79
CA GLU A 218 1.58 4.34 25.35
C GLU A 218 2.71 4.52 24.32
N ARG A 219 3.03 3.49 23.52
CA ARG A 219 4.14 3.54 22.54
C ARG A 219 4.09 4.77 21.63
N SER A 220 2.92 5.09 21.05
CA SER A 220 2.75 6.27 20.19
C SER A 220 2.61 7.56 20.98
N ASN A 221 1.95 7.54 22.14
CA ASN A 221 1.77 8.75 22.96
C ASN A 221 3.07 9.24 23.58
N SER A 222 3.94 8.36 24.07
CA SER A 222 5.25 8.74 24.59
C SER A 222 6.14 9.38 23.51
N PHE A 223 6.19 8.79 22.31
CA PHE A 223 6.93 9.36 21.17
C PHE A 223 6.34 10.71 20.75
N ALA A 224 5.01 10.77 20.56
CA ALA A 224 4.32 12.00 20.18
C ALA A 224 4.45 13.13 21.22
N HIS A 225 4.47 12.79 22.52
CA HIS A 225 4.73 13.76 23.58
C HIS A 225 6.12 14.38 23.44
N ILE A 226 7.16 13.57 23.17
CA ILE A 226 8.51 14.08 22.97
C ILE A 226 8.56 15.01 21.75
N LEU A 227 7.94 14.64 20.62
CA LEU A 227 7.86 15.51 19.43
C LEU A 227 7.10 16.82 19.70
N SER A 228 6.01 16.76 20.47
CA SER A 228 5.24 17.95 20.81
C SER A 228 5.98 18.87 21.80
N ARG A 229 6.83 18.31 22.68
CA ARG A 229 7.76 19.08 23.53
C ARG A 229 8.93 19.70 22.76
N VAL A 230 9.42 19.06 21.69
CA VAL A 230 10.38 19.69 20.74
C VAL A 230 9.74 20.87 20.03
N GLY A 231 8.44 20.79 19.73
CA GLY A 231 7.64 21.90 19.19
C GLY A 231 6.89 21.60 17.90
N TYR A 232 6.91 20.35 17.43
CA TYR A 232 6.19 19.92 16.22
C TYR A 232 4.68 19.81 16.47
N ARG A 233 3.87 20.15 15.47
CA ARG A 233 2.40 20.00 15.53
C ARG A 233 2.03 18.53 15.31
N THR A 234 2.17 17.74 16.37
CA THR A 234 2.14 16.28 16.32
C THR A 234 0.72 15.73 16.49
N ALA A 235 0.30 14.86 15.58
CA ALA A 235 -0.93 14.07 15.71
C ALA A 235 -0.66 12.65 16.20
N VAL A 236 -1.67 12.00 16.79
CA VAL A 236 -1.69 10.58 17.11
C VAL A 236 -2.90 9.92 16.42
N LEU A 237 -2.67 8.82 15.71
CA LEU A 237 -3.76 8.05 15.13
C LEU A 237 -4.56 7.34 16.24
N ARG A 238 -5.82 7.73 16.43
CA ARG A 238 -6.71 7.12 17.42
C ARG A 238 -6.92 5.64 17.10
N GLY A 239 -6.80 4.78 18.12
CA GLY A 239 -6.88 3.33 17.94
C GLY A 239 -5.72 2.71 17.14
N GLY A 240 -4.79 3.54 16.65
CA GLY A 240 -3.58 3.13 15.94
C GLY A 240 -3.82 2.28 14.70
N TYR A 241 -2.85 1.43 14.40
CA TYR A 241 -2.91 0.52 13.25
C TYR A 241 -4.11 -0.44 13.28
N LYS A 242 -4.61 -0.85 14.46
CA LYS A 242 -5.85 -1.63 14.55
C LYS A 242 -7.05 -0.88 13.96
N ALA A 243 -7.20 0.42 14.27
CA ALA A 243 -8.27 1.24 13.71
C ALA A 243 -8.07 1.49 12.21
N TYR A 244 -6.82 1.71 11.77
CA TYR A 244 -6.48 1.77 10.35
C TYR A 244 -6.92 0.51 9.60
N ARG A 245 -6.61 -0.70 10.10
CA ARG A 245 -7.04 -1.95 9.46
C ARG A 245 -8.56 -2.08 9.37
N ALA A 246 -9.30 -1.67 10.40
CA ALA A 246 -10.76 -1.67 10.35
C ALA A 246 -11.28 -0.75 9.23
N ALA A 247 -10.79 0.48 9.18
CA ALA A 247 -11.16 1.45 8.14
C ALA A 247 -10.74 1.01 6.73
N VAL A 248 -9.60 0.31 6.57
CA VAL A 248 -9.20 -0.26 5.26
C VAL A 248 -10.20 -1.31 4.80
N MET A 249 -10.56 -2.27 5.66
CA MET A 249 -11.53 -3.31 5.31
C MET A 249 -12.92 -2.74 4.99
N GLU A 250 -13.37 -1.74 5.76
CA GLU A 250 -14.64 -1.02 5.53
C GLU A 250 -14.65 -0.28 4.18
N ARG A 251 -13.58 0.47 3.87
CA ARG A 251 -13.46 1.16 2.58
C ARG A 251 -13.40 0.19 1.40
N LEU A 252 -12.73 -0.96 1.54
CA LEU A 252 -12.71 -1.99 0.49
C LEU A 252 -14.07 -2.66 0.24
N GLN A 253 -15.04 -2.55 1.15
CA GLN A 253 -16.41 -3.02 0.89
C GLN A 253 -17.27 -2.02 0.10
N THR A 254 -16.91 -0.74 0.10
CA THR A 254 -17.74 0.34 -0.47
C THR A 254 -17.14 0.97 -1.72
N LEU A 255 -15.82 1.17 -1.74
CA LEU A 255 -15.10 1.87 -2.80
C LEU A 255 -15.20 1.21 -4.20
N PRO A 256 -15.26 -0.12 -4.36
CA PRO A 256 -15.46 -0.74 -5.68
C PRO A 256 -16.79 -0.39 -6.35
N PHE A 257 -17.80 0.06 -5.59
CA PHE A 257 -19.11 0.47 -6.11
C PHE A 257 -19.20 1.97 -6.41
N HIS A 258 -18.08 2.70 -6.35
CA HIS A 258 -18.07 4.14 -6.63
C HIS A 258 -18.47 4.42 -8.09
N SER A 259 -19.47 5.28 -8.30
CA SER A 259 -20.12 5.53 -9.60
C SER A 259 -19.17 5.91 -10.75
N ASN A 260 -18.00 6.46 -10.41
CA ASN A 260 -17.03 6.93 -11.38
C ASN A 260 -16.05 5.83 -11.84
N LEU A 261 -16.06 4.65 -11.20
CA LEU A 261 -15.22 3.50 -11.56
C LEU A 261 -16.00 2.52 -12.44
N ARG A 262 -15.77 2.53 -13.76
CA ARG A 262 -16.42 1.59 -14.70
C ARG A 262 -15.45 0.47 -15.06
N PHE A 263 -15.47 -0.63 -14.31
CA PHE A 263 -14.55 -1.74 -14.56
C PHE A 263 -14.85 -2.43 -15.91
N ARG A 264 -13.79 -2.70 -16.69
CA ARG A 264 -13.80 -3.59 -17.86
C ARG A 264 -12.68 -4.60 -17.74
N SER A 265 -13.00 -5.89 -17.89
CA SER A 265 -12.07 -6.96 -17.61
C SER A 265 -11.40 -7.50 -18.88
N LEU A 266 -10.07 -7.59 -18.88
CA LEU A 266 -9.28 -8.27 -19.91
C LEU A 266 -9.22 -9.76 -19.61
N SER A 267 -9.67 -10.58 -20.55
CA SER A 267 -9.68 -12.04 -20.43
C SER A 267 -9.06 -12.70 -21.64
N GLY A 268 -8.56 -13.92 -21.47
CA GLY A 268 -7.89 -14.66 -22.53
C GLY A 268 -7.07 -15.81 -21.94
N PRO A 269 -6.78 -16.86 -22.73
CA PRO A 269 -6.04 -18.04 -22.28
C PRO A 269 -4.61 -17.71 -21.83
N THR A 270 -3.88 -18.65 -21.25
CA THR A 270 -2.50 -18.41 -20.78
C THR A 270 -1.58 -18.01 -21.95
N GLY A 271 -0.63 -17.09 -21.71
CA GLY A 271 0.24 -16.56 -22.76
C GLY A 271 -0.40 -15.51 -23.69
N SER A 272 -1.66 -15.12 -23.48
CA SER A 272 -2.34 -14.04 -24.24
C SER A 272 -1.84 -12.61 -23.93
N GLY A 273 -0.82 -12.45 -23.09
CA GLY A 273 -0.23 -11.14 -22.79
C GLY A 273 -1.14 -10.19 -22.00
N LYS A 274 -2.10 -10.67 -21.21
CA LYS A 274 -3.04 -9.84 -20.41
C LYS A 274 -2.33 -8.71 -19.63
N THR A 275 -1.31 -9.06 -18.85
CA THR A 275 -0.51 -8.11 -18.05
C THR A 275 0.28 -7.14 -18.93
N GLN A 276 0.90 -7.63 -20.02
CA GLN A 276 1.58 -6.77 -21.01
C GLN A 276 0.61 -5.75 -21.65
N LEU A 277 -0.60 -6.17 -22.00
CA LEU A 277 -1.63 -5.32 -22.61
C LEU A 277 -2.24 -4.35 -21.58
N LEU A 278 -2.42 -4.77 -20.32
CA LEU A 278 -2.81 -3.88 -19.23
C LEU A 278 -1.75 -2.80 -19.00
N HIS A 279 -0.46 -3.18 -19.00
CA HIS A 279 0.64 -2.23 -18.84
C HIS A 279 0.71 -1.25 -20.02
N ALA A 280 0.51 -1.72 -21.25
CA ALA A 280 0.42 -0.86 -22.43
C ALA A 280 -0.75 0.15 -22.36
N LEU A 281 -1.91 -0.25 -21.81
CA LEU A 281 -3.02 0.66 -21.55
C LEU A 281 -2.64 1.74 -20.52
N ARG A 282 -2.04 1.34 -19.39
CA ARG A 282 -1.54 2.24 -18.34
C ARG A 282 -0.55 3.26 -18.90
N ASP A 283 0.43 2.80 -19.68
CA ASP A 283 1.47 3.64 -20.27
C ASP A 283 0.90 4.61 -21.32
N ALA A 284 -0.23 4.25 -21.95
CA ALA A 284 -1.00 5.11 -22.83
C ALA A 284 -1.93 6.11 -22.10
N GLY A 285 -1.96 6.13 -20.75
CA GLY A 285 -2.77 7.04 -19.94
C GLY A 285 -4.17 6.53 -19.57
N GLU A 286 -4.46 5.25 -19.83
CA GLU A 286 -5.68 4.61 -19.37
C GLU A 286 -5.60 4.27 -17.87
N LEU A 287 -6.77 4.12 -17.24
CA LEU A 287 -6.83 3.69 -15.85
C LEU A 287 -6.83 2.16 -15.76
N THR A 288 -5.96 1.62 -14.91
CA THR A 288 -5.72 0.18 -14.79
C THR A 288 -5.66 -0.25 -13.33
N LEU A 289 -6.25 -1.40 -13.01
CA LEU A 289 -6.10 -2.08 -11.73
C LEU A 289 -5.34 -3.40 -11.95
N ASP A 290 -4.06 -3.39 -11.60
CA ASP A 290 -3.12 -4.50 -11.75
C ASP A 290 -3.11 -5.37 -10.48
N LEU A 291 -3.99 -6.36 -10.40
CA LEU A 291 -4.15 -7.20 -9.22
C LEU A 291 -2.95 -8.14 -8.99
N GLU A 292 -2.40 -8.72 -10.06
CA GLU A 292 -1.20 -9.56 -9.99
C GLU A 292 0.00 -8.74 -9.50
N GLY A 293 0.21 -7.54 -10.03
CA GLY A 293 1.24 -6.60 -9.59
C GLY A 293 1.09 -6.16 -8.13
N LEU A 294 -0.12 -5.85 -7.66
CA LEU A 294 -0.39 -5.54 -6.25
C LEU A 294 -0.13 -6.74 -5.31
N ALA A 295 -0.23 -7.96 -5.84
CA ALA A 295 0.01 -9.21 -5.12
C ALA A 295 1.42 -9.79 -5.35
N ASN A 296 2.32 -9.09 -6.04
CA ASN A 296 3.60 -9.61 -6.55
C ASN A 296 3.47 -11.03 -7.12
N HIS A 297 2.40 -11.29 -7.89
CA HIS A 297 2.08 -12.60 -8.44
C HIS A 297 2.32 -12.64 -9.95
N ARG A 298 2.25 -13.86 -10.51
CA ARG A 298 2.05 -14.12 -11.93
C ARG A 298 1.08 -15.31 -12.01
N GLY A 299 -0.01 -15.21 -12.75
CA GLY A 299 -1.14 -16.17 -12.79
C GLY A 299 -0.86 -17.57 -13.37
N SER A 300 0.38 -18.07 -13.26
CA SER A 300 0.85 -19.36 -13.76
C SER A 300 1.56 -20.15 -12.66
N VAL A 301 1.51 -21.48 -12.71
CA VAL A 301 2.28 -22.34 -11.78
C VAL A 301 3.79 -22.14 -11.98
N LEU A 302 4.22 -21.74 -13.18
CA LEU A 302 5.60 -21.36 -13.49
C LEU A 302 5.99 -19.99 -12.92
N GLY A 303 4.99 -19.15 -12.61
CA GLY A 303 5.16 -17.76 -12.16
C GLY A 303 5.08 -17.55 -10.65
N ARG A 304 5.03 -18.61 -9.86
CA ARG A 304 4.98 -18.49 -8.40
C ARG A 304 6.30 -17.89 -7.88
N PRO A 305 6.31 -16.67 -7.30
CA PRO A 305 7.52 -16.17 -6.65
C PRO A 305 7.88 -17.09 -5.47
N PRO A 306 9.17 -17.22 -5.12
CA PRO A 306 9.55 -17.98 -3.94
C PRO A 306 8.86 -17.41 -2.71
N ARG A 307 8.26 -18.26 -1.86
CA ARG A 307 7.51 -17.78 -0.68
C ARG A 307 8.49 -17.09 0.27
N ARG A 308 7.98 -16.25 1.20
CA ARG A 308 8.80 -15.64 2.27
C ARG A 308 9.61 -16.63 3.13
N ARG A 309 9.27 -17.92 3.12
CA ARG A 309 10.00 -19.00 3.81
C ARG A 309 11.05 -19.69 2.93
N ASP A 310 10.95 -19.51 1.61
CA ASP A 310 11.72 -20.26 0.61
C ASP A 310 12.93 -19.45 0.11
N VAL A 311 13.01 -18.16 0.44
CA VAL A 311 14.16 -17.29 0.17
C VAL A 311 15.03 -17.17 1.43
N PRO A 312 16.24 -17.77 1.47
CA PRO A 312 17.23 -17.48 2.49
C PRO A 312 17.57 -15.98 2.49
N THR A 313 17.64 -15.35 3.67
CA THR A 313 17.89 -13.91 3.82
C THR A 313 19.15 -13.41 3.08
N SER A 314 20.14 -14.29 2.94
CA SER A 314 21.37 -14.05 2.18
C SER A 314 21.16 -13.99 0.66
N GLN A 315 20.29 -14.83 0.08
CA GLN A 315 20.03 -14.84 -1.36
C GLN A 315 19.18 -13.62 -1.80
N ALA A 316 18.20 -13.20 -1.00
CA ALA A 316 17.48 -11.94 -1.24
C ALA A 316 18.43 -10.72 -1.28
N MET A 317 19.46 -10.73 -0.43
CA MET A 317 20.48 -9.68 -0.38
C MET A 317 21.44 -9.74 -1.57
N VAL A 318 21.81 -10.94 -2.04
CA VAL A 318 22.66 -11.13 -3.23
C VAL A 318 21.93 -10.72 -4.52
N ALA A 319 20.65 -11.05 -4.68
CA ALA A 319 19.84 -10.62 -5.83
C ALA A 319 19.72 -9.07 -5.89
N ARG A 320 19.46 -8.42 -4.75
CA ARG A 320 19.48 -6.94 -4.64
C ARG A 320 20.82 -6.32 -5.04
N LEU A 321 21.94 -6.94 -4.64
CA LEU A 321 23.28 -6.47 -5.02
C LEU A 321 23.61 -6.64 -6.51
N ARG A 322 22.84 -7.45 -7.26
CA ARG A 322 23.01 -7.67 -8.70
C ARG A 322 22.11 -6.81 -9.59
N GLY A 323 21.14 -6.09 -9.01
CA GLY A 323 20.16 -5.30 -9.76
C GLY A 323 19.01 -6.12 -10.36
N GLU A 324 18.86 -7.38 -9.96
CA GLU A 324 17.83 -8.32 -10.43
C GLU A 324 16.48 -8.10 -9.68
N GLU A 325 16.18 -6.87 -9.26
CA GLU A 325 15.18 -6.58 -8.21
C GLU A 325 13.72 -6.85 -8.60
N GLN A 326 13.37 -6.83 -9.89
CA GLN A 326 11.98 -6.90 -10.34
C GLN A 326 11.32 -8.29 -10.21
N HIS A 327 12.05 -9.33 -9.82
CA HIS A 327 11.56 -10.73 -9.89
C HIS A 327 11.62 -11.52 -8.58
N LEU A 328 12.01 -10.91 -7.44
CA LEU A 328 12.19 -11.61 -6.15
C LEU A 328 11.53 -10.93 -4.92
N GLU A 329 10.76 -9.86 -5.07
CA GLU A 329 9.94 -9.35 -3.96
C GLU A 329 8.85 -10.39 -3.62
N PRO A 330 8.82 -10.97 -2.41
CA PRO A 330 7.89 -12.05 -2.09
C PRO A 330 6.46 -11.51 -1.98
N GLN A 331 5.48 -12.36 -2.33
CA GLN A 331 4.06 -12.02 -2.23
C GLN A 331 3.71 -11.38 -0.87
N PRO A 332 3.02 -10.22 -0.84
CA PRO A 332 2.57 -9.57 0.37
C PRO A 332 1.62 -10.45 1.19
N CYS A 333 1.53 -10.18 2.50
CA CYS A 333 0.45 -10.76 3.29
C CYS A 333 -0.90 -10.13 2.91
N GLN A 334 -2.01 -10.81 3.22
CA GLN A 334 -3.37 -10.32 2.94
C GLN A 334 -3.60 -8.86 3.36
N LYS A 335 -3.15 -8.47 4.56
CA LYS A 335 -3.29 -7.09 5.07
C LYS A 335 -2.58 -6.08 4.18
N ARG A 336 -1.39 -6.42 3.68
CA ARG A 336 -0.58 -5.56 2.82
C ARG A 336 -1.16 -5.45 1.42
N PHE A 337 -1.62 -6.57 0.85
CA PHE A 337 -2.38 -6.57 -0.40
C PHE A 337 -3.61 -5.66 -0.31
N GLU A 338 -4.41 -5.78 0.74
CA GLU A 338 -5.57 -4.91 1.01
C GLU A 338 -5.18 -3.42 1.16
N THR A 339 -4.06 -3.10 1.81
CA THR A 339 -3.56 -1.72 1.88
C THR A 339 -3.26 -1.16 0.48
N LEU A 340 -2.48 -1.90 -0.31
CA LEU A 340 -2.07 -1.49 -1.65
C LEU A 340 -3.28 -1.36 -2.59
N LEU A 341 -4.22 -2.29 -2.51
CA LEU A 341 -5.48 -2.26 -3.26
C LEU A 341 -6.35 -1.05 -2.89
N LEU A 342 -6.41 -0.68 -1.59
CA LEU A 342 -7.13 0.52 -1.19
C LEU A 342 -6.46 1.78 -1.74
N ASP A 343 -5.14 1.88 -1.70
CA ASP A 343 -4.42 3.04 -2.25
C ASP A 343 -4.67 3.21 -3.74
N GLU A 344 -4.66 2.12 -4.51
CA GLU A 344 -4.92 2.18 -5.95
C GLU A 344 -6.38 2.55 -6.23
N LEU A 345 -7.34 1.95 -5.53
CA LEU A 345 -8.76 2.34 -5.68
C LEU A 345 -9.02 3.80 -5.29
N LEU A 346 -8.34 4.34 -4.27
CA LEU A 346 -8.43 5.77 -3.94
C LEU A 346 -7.77 6.65 -5.03
N SER A 347 -6.60 6.23 -5.55
CA SER A 347 -5.93 6.85 -6.69
C SER A 347 -6.84 6.89 -7.93
N LEU A 348 -7.57 5.80 -8.21
CA LEU A 348 -8.53 5.72 -9.31
C LEU A 348 -9.74 6.63 -9.09
N VAL A 349 -10.27 6.74 -7.86
CA VAL A 349 -11.35 7.69 -7.54
C VAL A 349 -10.88 9.15 -7.69
N GLU A 350 -9.67 9.49 -7.23
CA GLU A 350 -9.07 10.81 -7.41
C GLU A 350 -8.89 11.15 -8.90
N LYS A 351 -8.41 10.20 -9.72
CA LYS A 351 -8.27 10.32 -11.18
C LYS A 351 -9.61 10.34 -11.95
N THR A 352 -10.73 10.07 -11.28
CA THR A 352 -12.08 10.06 -11.87
C THR A 352 -13.03 11.04 -11.19
N ALA A 353 -12.49 12.04 -10.48
CA ALA A 353 -13.30 13.04 -9.77
C ALA A 353 -14.23 13.82 -10.72
N ASP A 354 -13.75 14.18 -11.91
CA ASP A 354 -14.49 15.02 -12.86
C ASP A 354 -15.56 14.25 -13.67
N ALA A 355 -15.32 12.96 -13.96
CA ALA A 355 -16.21 12.12 -14.76
C ALA A 355 -15.96 10.62 -14.54
N PRO A 356 -16.98 9.76 -14.69
CA PRO A 356 -16.80 8.31 -14.74
C PRO A 356 -15.91 7.87 -15.90
N ARG A 357 -14.90 7.03 -15.61
CA ARG A 357 -13.96 6.48 -16.61
C ARG A 357 -13.89 4.97 -16.56
N THR A 358 -13.39 4.38 -17.64
CA THR A 358 -13.13 2.94 -17.69
C THR A 358 -11.90 2.60 -16.85
N VAL A 359 -12.00 1.58 -16.01
CA VAL A 359 -10.87 0.97 -15.28
C VAL A 359 -10.64 -0.43 -15.85
N TRP A 360 -9.54 -0.60 -16.57
CA TRP A 360 -9.12 -1.89 -17.10
C TRP A 360 -8.55 -2.77 -15.99
N VAL A 361 -8.87 -4.06 -15.99
CA VAL A 361 -8.47 -4.99 -14.93
C VAL A 361 -8.34 -6.40 -15.47
N GLU A 362 -7.40 -7.18 -14.97
CA GLU A 362 -7.21 -8.56 -15.42
C GLU A 362 -8.34 -9.47 -14.90
N SER A 363 -8.84 -10.37 -15.74
CA SER A 363 -9.88 -11.33 -15.37
C SER A 363 -9.29 -12.49 -14.55
N GLU A 364 -9.00 -12.24 -13.27
CA GLU A 364 -8.52 -13.29 -12.37
C GLU A 364 -9.63 -13.96 -11.55
N ALA A 365 -9.30 -15.07 -10.91
CA ALA A 365 -10.12 -15.71 -9.90
C ALA A 365 -10.24 -14.83 -8.64
N GLN A 366 -11.05 -15.26 -7.67
CA GLN A 366 -11.17 -14.56 -6.38
C GLN A 366 -9.87 -14.56 -5.54
N LYS A 367 -8.86 -15.35 -5.94
CA LYS A 367 -7.55 -15.44 -5.31
C LYS A 367 -6.46 -15.16 -6.34
N VAL A 368 -5.46 -14.39 -5.90
CA VAL A 368 -4.25 -14.01 -6.62
C VAL A 368 -3.07 -14.61 -5.87
N GLY A 369 -2.70 -15.84 -6.23
CA GLY A 369 -1.83 -16.68 -5.40
C GLY A 369 -2.45 -16.95 -4.02
N ASP A 370 -1.75 -16.59 -2.95
CA ASP A 370 -2.25 -16.68 -1.57
C ASP A 370 -3.09 -15.45 -1.14
N CYS A 371 -3.17 -14.37 -1.93
CA CYS A 371 -3.96 -13.18 -1.64
C CYS A 371 -5.43 -13.35 -2.07
N GLN A 372 -6.39 -12.92 -1.24
CA GLN A 372 -7.81 -12.95 -1.57
C GLN A 372 -8.32 -11.56 -1.98
N VAL A 373 -8.96 -11.48 -3.15
CA VAL A 373 -9.65 -10.28 -3.62
C VAL A 373 -10.88 -10.01 -2.74
N PRO A 374 -11.07 -8.78 -2.21
CA PRO A 374 -12.23 -8.44 -1.39
C PRO A 374 -13.55 -8.78 -2.10
N LYS A 375 -14.51 -9.37 -1.37
CA LYS A 375 -15.79 -9.85 -1.92
C LYS A 375 -16.52 -8.76 -2.72
N ALA A 376 -16.54 -7.51 -2.23
CA ALA A 376 -17.16 -6.38 -2.91
C ALA A 376 -16.57 -6.12 -4.30
N LEU A 377 -15.23 -6.03 -4.41
CA LEU A 377 -14.54 -5.88 -5.69
C LEU A 377 -14.81 -7.08 -6.59
N PHE A 378 -14.70 -8.31 -6.07
CA PHE A 378 -14.96 -9.51 -6.85
C PHE A 378 -16.39 -9.57 -7.40
N THR A 379 -17.41 -9.13 -6.63
CA THR A 379 -18.79 -9.02 -7.12
C THR A 379 -18.91 -8.06 -8.30
N VAL A 380 -18.24 -6.89 -8.25
CA VAL A 380 -18.20 -5.94 -9.38
C VAL A 380 -17.48 -6.56 -10.59
N LEU A 381 -16.31 -7.16 -10.40
CA LEU A 381 -15.52 -7.78 -11.47
C LEU A 381 -16.21 -9.00 -12.11
N ARG A 382 -17.08 -9.71 -11.37
CA ARG A 382 -17.86 -10.83 -11.90
C ARG A 382 -18.86 -10.43 -12.98
N VAL A 383 -19.41 -9.21 -12.91
CA VAL A 383 -20.42 -8.68 -13.86
C VAL A 383 -19.88 -7.59 -14.78
N ALA A 384 -18.65 -7.14 -14.57
CA ALA A 384 -17.96 -6.17 -15.44
C ALA A 384 -17.89 -6.67 -16.90
N PRO A 385 -18.14 -5.82 -17.92
CA PRO A 385 -17.97 -6.17 -19.32
C PRO A 385 -16.57 -6.71 -19.63
N ARG A 386 -16.49 -7.72 -20.50
CA ARG A 386 -15.28 -8.51 -20.76
C ARG A 386 -14.80 -8.30 -22.18
N LEU A 387 -13.50 -8.02 -22.32
CA LEU A 387 -12.78 -8.16 -23.58
C LEU A 387 -12.13 -9.54 -23.59
N HIS A 388 -12.39 -10.34 -24.61
CA HIS A 388 -11.79 -11.66 -24.78
C HIS A 388 -10.72 -11.62 -25.86
N LEU A 389 -9.48 -11.85 -25.45
CA LEU A 389 -8.27 -11.78 -26.28
C LEU A 389 -8.07 -13.08 -27.05
N GLN A 390 -8.28 -13.04 -28.35
CA GLN A 390 -7.88 -14.10 -29.26
C GLN A 390 -6.46 -13.78 -29.78
N VAL A 391 -5.48 -14.61 -29.41
CA VAL A 391 -4.06 -14.44 -29.75
C VAL A 391 -3.53 -15.74 -30.38
N PRO A 392 -2.88 -15.70 -31.56
CA PRO A 392 -2.33 -16.89 -32.22
C PRO A 392 -1.37 -17.68 -31.33
N MET A 393 -1.41 -19.02 -31.40
CA MET A 393 -0.60 -19.90 -30.55
C MET A 393 0.89 -19.57 -30.60
N ALA A 394 1.46 -19.36 -31.80
CA ALA A 394 2.86 -18.96 -31.96
C ALA A 394 3.23 -17.66 -31.21
N SER A 395 2.31 -16.68 -31.14
CA SER A 395 2.52 -15.46 -30.33
C SER A 395 2.44 -15.74 -28.83
N ARG A 396 1.53 -16.64 -28.41
CA ARG A 396 1.39 -17.06 -27.00
C ARG A 396 2.62 -17.83 -26.51
N VAL A 397 3.14 -18.75 -27.33
CA VAL A 397 4.38 -19.51 -27.07
C VAL A 397 5.56 -18.55 -26.93
N LYS A 398 5.79 -17.69 -27.93
CA LYS A 398 6.88 -16.70 -27.94
C LYS A 398 6.84 -15.74 -26.74
N HIS A 399 5.64 -15.28 -26.37
CA HIS A 399 5.45 -14.43 -25.19
C HIS A 399 5.74 -15.19 -23.89
N THR A 400 5.21 -16.40 -23.73
CA THR A 400 5.45 -17.24 -22.54
C THR A 400 6.94 -17.56 -22.38
N MET A 401 7.67 -17.89 -23.46
CA MET A 401 9.12 -18.09 -23.42
C MET A 401 9.89 -16.86 -22.93
N ARG A 402 9.48 -15.65 -23.34
CA ARG A 402 10.06 -14.39 -22.86
C ARG A 402 9.81 -14.16 -21.36
N GLU A 403 8.60 -14.44 -20.86
CA GLU A 403 8.28 -14.27 -19.43
C GLU A 403 9.04 -15.24 -18.51
N TYR A 404 9.30 -16.45 -19.02
CA TYR A 404 9.87 -17.58 -18.29
C TYR A 404 11.29 -17.96 -18.74
N GLU A 405 12.02 -17.04 -19.36
CA GLU A 405 13.41 -17.24 -19.82
C GLU A 405 14.34 -17.80 -18.71
N HIS A 406 14.14 -17.38 -17.46
CA HIS A 406 14.88 -17.87 -16.30
C HIS A 406 14.65 -19.37 -15.94
N LEU A 407 13.72 -20.05 -16.61
CA LEU A 407 13.45 -21.49 -16.48
C LEU A 407 14.05 -22.32 -17.63
N THR A 408 14.66 -21.68 -18.63
CA THR A 408 15.33 -22.35 -19.77
C THR A 408 16.84 -22.41 -19.54
N ASP A 409 17.60 -22.89 -20.54
CA ASP A 409 19.07 -22.93 -20.56
C ASP A 409 19.75 -21.56 -20.34
N SER A 410 19.02 -20.44 -20.49
CA SER A 410 19.48 -19.10 -20.11
C SER A 410 19.87 -19.01 -18.62
N ASN A 411 19.42 -19.96 -17.79
CA ASN A 411 19.82 -20.15 -16.40
C ASN A 411 20.32 -21.59 -16.19
N PRO A 412 21.55 -21.83 -15.70
CA PRO A 412 22.06 -23.19 -15.45
C PRO A 412 21.19 -24.05 -14.52
N ASP A 413 20.47 -23.43 -13.57
CA ASP A 413 19.55 -24.12 -12.65
C ASP A 413 18.09 -24.18 -13.20
N GLY A 414 17.82 -23.50 -14.32
CA GLY A 414 16.49 -23.31 -14.91
C GLY A 414 15.78 -24.62 -15.26
N PRO A 415 16.36 -25.51 -16.07
CA PRO A 415 15.73 -26.78 -16.46
C PRO A 415 15.41 -27.68 -15.26
N ALA A 416 16.28 -27.70 -14.23
CA ALA A 416 16.06 -28.47 -13.01
C ALA A 416 14.94 -27.87 -12.13
N LEU A 417 14.87 -26.53 -12.05
CA LEU A 417 13.77 -25.82 -11.41
C LEU A 417 12.43 -26.08 -12.14
N LEU A 418 12.42 -26.01 -13.47
CA LEU A 418 11.23 -26.27 -14.29
C LEU A 418 10.68 -27.67 -14.04
N LYS A 419 11.51 -28.71 -14.14
CA LYS A 419 11.09 -30.10 -13.85
C LYS A 419 10.48 -30.26 -12.46
N ARG A 420 11.03 -29.59 -11.44
CA ARG A 420 10.47 -29.58 -10.08
C ARG A 420 9.10 -28.91 -10.02
N LEU A 421 8.89 -27.81 -10.77
CA LEU A 421 7.59 -27.14 -10.86
C LEU A 421 6.57 -28.01 -11.61
N LEU A 422 6.95 -28.59 -12.75
CA LEU A 422 6.11 -29.53 -13.51
C LEU A 422 5.74 -30.79 -12.70
N GLY A 423 6.67 -31.28 -11.87
CA GLY A 423 6.43 -32.41 -10.97
C GLY A 423 5.29 -32.15 -9.96
N SER A 424 5.03 -30.88 -9.62
CA SER A 424 3.90 -30.50 -8.75
C SER A 424 2.52 -30.53 -9.44
N LEU A 425 2.48 -30.72 -10.77
CA LEU A 425 1.24 -30.85 -11.54
C LEU A 425 0.78 -32.30 -11.72
N VAL A 426 1.68 -33.26 -11.49
CA VAL A 426 1.45 -34.70 -11.73
C VAL A 426 0.39 -35.25 -10.79
N GLY A 427 -0.50 -36.10 -11.31
CA GLY A 427 -1.54 -36.77 -10.55
C GLY A 427 -2.81 -35.94 -10.43
N SER A 428 -2.73 -34.72 -9.89
CA SER A 428 -3.92 -33.86 -9.75
C SER A 428 -4.42 -33.27 -11.08
N HIS A 429 -3.52 -33.05 -12.05
CA HIS A 429 -3.85 -32.26 -13.24
C HIS A 429 -3.16 -32.71 -14.54
N VAL A 430 -2.13 -33.55 -14.46
CA VAL A 430 -1.29 -33.96 -15.59
C VAL A 430 -0.95 -35.44 -15.42
N SER A 431 -0.98 -36.19 -16.53
CA SER A 431 -0.62 -37.60 -16.54
C SER A 431 0.88 -37.81 -16.29
N LYS A 432 1.27 -38.97 -15.76
CA LYS A 432 2.70 -39.30 -15.60
C LYS A 432 3.45 -39.34 -16.93
N ALA A 433 2.80 -39.80 -18.00
CA ALA A 433 3.37 -39.85 -19.34
C ALA A 433 3.63 -38.43 -19.89
N THR A 434 2.63 -37.54 -19.84
CA THR A 434 2.77 -36.13 -20.24
C THR A 434 3.92 -35.43 -19.50
N TYR A 435 4.08 -35.69 -18.19
CA TYR A 435 5.19 -35.16 -17.42
C TYR A 435 6.56 -35.73 -17.84
N GLU A 436 6.64 -37.03 -18.15
CA GLU A 436 7.87 -37.65 -18.67
C GLU A 436 8.23 -37.10 -20.07
N GLU A 437 7.24 -36.86 -20.93
CA GLU A 437 7.41 -36.20 -22.22
C GLU A 437 7.90 -34.74 -22.06
N TRP A 438 7.31 -33.96 -21.16
CA TRP A 438 7.78 -32.61 -20.87
C TRP A 438 9.20 -32.59 -20.29
N CYS A 439 9.56 -33.58 -19.46
CA CYS A 439 10.93 -33.73 -18.98
C CYS A 439 11.91 -34.03 -20.13
N ALA A 440 11.52 -34.86 -21.09
CA ALA A 440 12.32 -35.17 -22.27
C ALA A 440 12.49 -33.94 -23.19
N MET A 441 11.42 -33.17 -23.44
CA MET A 441 11.51 -31.90 -24.18
C MET A 441 12.41 -30.89 -23.47
N THR A 442 12.36 -30.84 -22.13
CA THR A 442 13.23 -30.02 -21.29
C THR A 442 14.70 -30.43 -21.43
N ASP A 443 15.01 -31.74 -21.45
CA ASP A 443 16.39 -32.24 -21.65
C ASP A 443 16.91 -32.04 -23.08
N ALA A 444 16.01 -32.01 -24.07
CA ALA A 444 16.35 -31.79 -25.47
C ALA A 444 16.45 -30.30 -25.87
N GLY A 445 16.08 -29.37 -24.98
CA GLY A 445 15.99 -27.94 -25.29
C GLY A 445 14.85 -27.58 -26.26
N GLU A 446 13.82 -28.42 -26.37
CA GLU A 446 12.66 -28.23 -27.27
C GLU A 446 11.64 -27.23 -26.69
N TRP A 447 12.13 -26.02 -26.33
CA TRP A 447 11.40 -25.03 -25.54
C TRP A 447 10.07 -24.58 -26.15
N GLU A 448 10.01 -24.32 -27.47
CA GLU A 448 8.78 -23.91 -28.16
C GLU A 448 7.70 -25.00 -28.07
N ARG A 449 8.07 -26.26 -28.36
CA ARG A 449 7.18 -27.43 -28.31
C ARG A 449 6.69 -27.72 -26.90
N LEU A 450 7.59 -27.62 -25.91
CA LEU A 450 7.26 -27.77 -24.49
C LEU A 450 6.21 -26.74 -24.06
N VAL A 451 6.41 -25.47 -24.43
CA VAL A 451 5.48 -24.39 -24.07
C VAL A 451 4.14 -24.56 -24.81
N GLU A 452 4.12 -24.95 -26.08
CA GLU A 452 2.88 -25.23 -26.80
C GLU A 452 2.08 -26.38 -26.16
N SER A 453 2.74 -27.51 -25.85
CA SER A 453 2.12 -28.65 -25.15
C SER A 453 1.61 -28.25 -23.76
N LEU A 454 2.36 -27.46 -22.97
CA LEU A 454 1.90 -26.92 -21.70
C LEU A 454 0.62 -26.06 -21.85
N LEU A 455 0.56 -25.19 -22.86
CA LEU A 455 -0.60 -24.36 -23.12
C LEU A 455 -1.83 -25.20 -23.51
N VAL A 456 -1.66 -26.14 -24.45
CA VAL A 456 -2.76 -26.96 -25.01
C VAL A 456 -3.26 -28.02 -24.03
N GLU A 457 -2.38 -28.72 -23.32
CA GLU A 457 -2.76 -29.88 -22.50
C GLU A 457 -3.11 -29.51 -21.05
N HIS A 458 -2.59 -28.38 -20.54
CA HIS A 458 -2.81 -27.98 -19.15
C HIS A 458 -3.58 -26.68 -18.98
N TYR A 459 -3.18 -25.60 -19.65
CA TYR A 459 -3.76 -24.28 -19.36
C TYR A 459 -5.11 -24.04 -20.05
N ASP A 460 -5.21 -24.32 -21.34
CA ASP A 460 -6.40 -23.99 -22.14
C ASP A 460 -7.65 -24.80 -21.76
N PRO A 461 -7.58 -26.12 -21.47
CA PRO A 461 -8.75 -26.87 -21.00
C PRO A 461 -9.31 -26.28 -19.70
N ARG A 462 -8.42 -25.92 -18.77
CA ARG A 462 -8.79 -25.36 -17.46
C ARG A 462 -9.36 -23.95 -17.57
N TYR A 463 -8.83 -23.14 -18.48
CA TYR A 463 -9.40 -21.85 -18.84
C TYR A 463 -10.82 -22.02 -19.41
N ASN A 464 -11.00 -22.89 -20.41
CA ASN A 464 -12.29 -23.08 -21.07
C ASN A 464 -13.39 -23.60 -20.11
N HIS A 465 -13.07 -24.60 -19.27
CA HIS A 465 -14.01 -25.13 -18.28
C HIS A 465 -14.49 -24.09 -17.26
N THR A 466 -13.60 -23.17 -16.84
CA THR A 466 -13.90 -22.23 -15.74
C THR A 466 -14.36 -20.86 -16.21
N HIS A 467 -14.03 -20.44 -17.43
CA HIS A 467 -14.18 -19.04 -17.87
C HIS A 467 -15.40 -18.82 -18.77
N LEU A 468 -15.52 -19.59 -19.85
CA LEU A 468 -16.60 -19.42 -20.84
C LEU A 468 -17.97 -19.76 -20.24
N SER A 469 -18.07 -20.90 -19.54
CA SER A 469 -19.27 -21.35 -18.81
C SER A 469 -19.79 -20.31 -17.79
N GLN A 470 -18.88 -19.54 -17.18
CA GLN A 470 -19.23 -18.50 -16.20
C GLN A 470 -19.65 -17.17 -16.85
N ILE A 471 -19.33 -16.93 -18.12
CA ILE A 471 -19.75 -15.73 -18.85
C ILE A 471 -21.18 -15.90 -19.34
N GLU A 472 -21.45 -17.01 -20.03
CA GLU A 472 -22.75 -17.32 -20.63
C GLU A 472 -23.87 -17.35 -19.57
N GLY A 473 -23.65 -18.07 -18.47
CA GLY A 473 -24.62 -18.18 -17.38
C GLY A 473 -24.84 -16.90 -16.54
N ARG A 474 -24.21 -15.77 -16.89
CA ARG A 474 -24.30 -14.50 -16.12
C ARG A 474 -24.73 -13.30 -16.95
N GLY A 475 -24.99 -13.46 -18.26
CA GLY A 475 -25.41 -12.35 -19.13
C GLY A 475 -24.37 -11.23 -19.27
N VAL A 476 -23.09 -11.54 -19.05
CA VAL A 476 -22.01 -10.53 -19.10
C VAL A 476 -21.70 -10.20 -20.55
N SER A 477 -21.68 -8.91 -20.89
CA SER A 477 -21.27 -8.45 -22.21
C SER A 477 -19.84 -8.90 -22.53
N LEU A 478 -19.69 -9.72 -23.56
CA LEU A 478 -18.44 -10.23 -24.09
C LEU A 478 -18.13 -9.53 -25.42
N THR A 479 -16.94 -8.96 -25.54
CA THR A 479 -16.41 -8.41 -26.79
C THR A 479 -15.15 -9.16 -27.16
N GLU A 480 -15.17 -9.92 -28.25
CA GLU A 480 -13.96 -10.57 -28.75
C GLU A 480 -13.04 -9.54 -29.43
N ILE A 481 -11.74 -9.62 -29.16
CA ILE A 481 -10.70 -8.87 -29.86
C ILE A 481 -9.63 -9.85 -30.30
N ALA A 482 -9.46 -9.95 -31.62
CA ALA A 482 -8.34 -10.67 -32.23
C ALA A 482 -7.12 -9.75 -32.32
N LEU A 483 -5.95 -10.27 -31.90
CA LEU A 483 -4.65 -9.62 -32.06
C LEU A 483 -3.79 -10.45 -33.01
N ASP A 484 -3.28 -9.84 -34.08
CA ASP A 484 -2.37 -10.50 -35.03
C ASP A 484 -1.10 -11.06 -34.33
N SER A 485 -0.63 -10.36 -33.29
CA SER A 485 0.51 -10.76 -32.45
C SER A 485 0.54 -9.97 -31.13
N LEU A 486 1.56 -10.24 -30.30
CA LEU A 486 1.88 -9.46 -29.09
C LEU A 486 3.10 -8.52 -29.29
N GLU A 487 3.48 -8.25 -30.54
CA GLU A 487 4.54 -7.29 -30.89
C GLU A 487 4.02 -5.83 -30.86
N PRO A 488 4.89 -4.80 -30.73
CA PRO A 488 4.50 -3.42 -30.40
C PRO A 488 3.42 -2.78 -31.27
N ASP A 489 3.42 -3.05 -32.58
CA ASP A 489 2.43 -2.51 -33.52
C ASP A 489 1.02 -3.07 -33.24
N ALA A 490 0.91 -4.36 -32.94
CA ALA A 490 -0.36 -5.00 -32.61
C ALA A 490 -0.88 -4.54 -31.23
N VAL A 491 0.01 -4.39 -30.25
CA VAL A 491 -0.29 -3.81 -28.93
C VAL A 491 -0.79 -2.36 -29.07
N THR A 492 -0.18 -1.57 -29.95
CA THR A 492 -0.59 -0.17 -30.22
C THR A 492 -1.98 -0.10 -30.86
N LYS A 493 -2.28 -0.99 -31.83
CA LYS A 493 -3.64 -1.12 -32.39
C LYS A 493 -4.67 -1.50 -31.32
N PHE A 494 -4.35 -2.47 -30.46
CA PHE A 494 -5.21 -2.88 -29.34
C PHE A 494 -5.53 -1.71 -28.40
N VAL A 495 -4.51 -0.95 -27.97
CA VAL A 495 -4.69 0.25 -27.13
C VAL A 495 -5.60 1.28 -27.81
N ALA A 496 -5.44 1.51 -29.12
CA ALA A 496 -6.29 2.42 -29.88
C ALA A 496 -7.77 1.93 -29.94
N GLN A 497 -8.00 0.63 -30.09
CA GLN A 497 -9.35 0.03 -30.02
C GLN A 497 -9.98 0.21 -28.64
N CYS A 498 -9.25 -0.09 -27.56
CA CYS A 498 -9.71 0.12 -26.18
C CYS A 498 -10.11 1.58 -25.91
N LYS A 499 -9.32 2.54 -26.39
CA LYS A 499 -9.64 3.98 -26.28
C LYS A 499 -10.91 4.36 -27.03
N ALA A 500 -11.11 3.83 -28.24
CA ALA A 500 -12.36 4.05 -28.98
C ALA A 500 -13.60 3.51 -28.23
N MET A 501 -13.44 2.45 -27.42
CA MET A 501 -14.51 1.91 -26.58
C MET A 501 -14.80 2.73 -25.30
N GLU A 502 -13.90 3.60 -24.84
CA GLU A 502 -14.17 4.51 -23.70
C GLU A 502 -15.15 5.64 -24.10
N VAL A 503 -15.10 6.07 -25.37
CA VAL A 503 -15.88 7.20 -25.91
C VAL A 503 -17.36 6.86 -26.15
N ALA A 504 -17.69 5.58 -26.34
CA ALA A 504 -19.07 5.14 -26.54
C ALA A 504 -19.86 5.17 -25.21
N PRO A 505 -20.90 6.02 -25.05
CA PRO A 505 -21.77 5.93 -23.89
C PRO A 505 -22.48 4.56 -23.91
N PRO A 506 -22.72 3.94 -22.73
CA PRO A 506 -23.54 2.75 -22.70
C PRO A 506 -24.94 3.10 -23.22
N THR A 507 -25.36 2.47 -24.32
CA THR A 507 -26.78 2.41 -24.69
C THR A 507 -27.54 1.89 -23.48
N THR A 508 -28.57 2.64 -23.07
CA THR A 508 -29.35 2.38 -21.87
C THR A 508 -29.99 1.00 -21.92
N ALA A 509 -29.34 0.01 -21.31
CA ALA A 509 -30.03 -1.17 -20.82
C ALA A 509 -30.91 -0.70 -19.66
N GLU A 510 -32.21 -0.88 -19.80
CA GLU A 510 -33.18 -0.52 -18.77
C GLU A 510 -32.85 -1.27 -17.47
N ALA A 511 -32.86 -0.56 -16.35
CA ALA A 511 -32.67 -1.19 -15.05
C ALA A 511 -33.85 -2.16 -14.81
N PRO A 512 -33.60 -3.42 -14.43
CA PRO A 512 -34.70 -4.30 -14.01
C PRO A 512 -35.36 -3.70 -12.77
N ALA A 513 -36.64 -3.37 -12.89
CA ALA A 513 -37.46 -2.99 -11.76
C ALA A 513 -37.67 -4.20 -10.82
N ASP A 514 -37.89 -3.88 -9.54
CA ASP A 514 -38.45 -4.77 -8.52
C ASP A 514 -37.70 -6.07 -8.20
N ALA A 515 -36.64 -5.94 -7.38
CA ALA A 515 -36.26 -6.97 -6.42
C ALA A 515 -36.85 -6.64 -5.04
N ALA A 516 -38.18 -6.80 -4.91
CA ALA A 516 -38.86 -6.67 -3.63
C ALA A 516 -38.48 -7.83 -2.68
N CYS A 517 -38.54 -7.58 -1.37
CA CYS A 517 -38.13 -8.53 -0.34
C CYS A 517 -38.85 -9.89 -0.44
N ALA A 518 -38.07 -10.97 -0.52
CA ALA A 518 -38.49 -12.31 -0.12
C ALA A 518 -37.47 -12.88 0.85
N ASN A 519 -37.79 -12.84 2.14
CA ASN A 519 -37.14 -13.73 3.11
C ASN A 519 -37.69 -15.13 2.84
N GLY A 520 -36.81 -16.07 2.49
CA GLY A 520 -37.12 -17.49 2.41
C GLY A 520 -35.95 -18.24 3.02
N ASP A 521 -36.18 -18.86 4.17
CA ASP A 521 -35.24 -19.82 4.75
C ASP A 521 -35.21 -21.06 3.84
N ASP A 522 -34.04 -21.38 3.29
CA ASP A 522 -33.75 -22.74 2.79
C ASP A 522 -32.43 -23.19 3.41
N ALA A 523 -32.54 -24.06 4.39
CA ALA A 523 -31.44 -24.68 5.10
C ALA A 523 -31.56 -26.20 4.95
N SER A 524 -30.94 -26.74 3.91
CA SER A 524 -30.73 -28.18 3.75
C SER A 524 -29.55 -28.48 2.81
N ASP A 525 -28.77 -29.47 3.24
CA ASP A 525 -27.94 -30.36 2.43
C ASP A 525 -26.68 -29.81 1.73
N GLU A 526 -25.55 -29.93 2.43
CA GLU A 526 -24.29 -30.46 1.86
C GLU A 526 -23.41 -31.05 2.99
N GLU A 527 -23.64 -32.32 3.35
CA GLU A 527 -22.70 -33.17 4.11
C GLU A 527 -21.93 -34.08 3.13
N GLY A 528 -20.61 -34.28 3.38
CA GLY A 528 -19.73 -35.21 2.64
C GLY A 528 -19.10 -34.59 1.38
N GLU A 529 -17.79 -34.69 1.12
CA GLU A 529 -16.84 -35.76 1.46
C GLU A 529 -15.42 -35.24 1.75
N ASP A 530 -14.74 -35.86 2.72
CA ASP A 530 -13.27 -35.84 2.83
C ASP A 530 -12.66 -36.77 1.76
N HIS A 531 -11.66 -36.30 0.99
CA HIS A 531 -10.47 -37.07 0.60
C HIS A 531 -9.35 -36.23 -0.05
#